data_AF-A0A3N5EI95-F1
#
_entry.id   AF-A0A3N5EI95-F1
#
_cell.length_a   1.000
_cell.length_b   1.000
_cell.length_c   1.000
_cell.angle_alpha   90.00
_cell.angle_beta   90.00
_cell.angle_gamma   90.00
#
_symmetry.space_group_name_H-M   'P 1'
#
loop_
_entity.id
_entity.type
_entity.pdbx_description
1 polymer ?
#
loop_
_entity_poly.entity_id
_entity_poly.type
_entity_poly.pdbx_seq_one_letter_code
_entity_poly.pdbx_strand_id
1 'polypeptide(L)'
;MKSITKILLLCFTATLIVASCKKDDNGPDKIIVKLGAQSNATIGSFYSLGENKVYTQELAAENQDTIDFLCFYEHAEPNRINDITLASPGATITGIFTGTTEPNSWTTKNLTKFQDPSTEITIEEFDLLDQNDATIDSYFDNTVTGGNKKAKLLTAGDIYAFKTCDNIYGLLKVISVGQNPDGYVEFEVKYKK
;
A
#
# COMPACT_ATOMS: atom_id res chain seq x y z
N MET A 1 21.58 68.89 -44.50
CA MET A 1 20.54 68.45 -43.56
C MET A 1 19.74 67.33 -44.21
N LYS A 2 19.97 66.07 -43.82
CA LYS A 2 19.19 64.90 -44.23
C LYS A 2 18.75 64.19 -42.96
N SER A 3 17.48 64.34 -42.61
CA SER A 3 16.84 63.64 -41.49
C SER A 3 16.47 62.24 -41.96
N ILE A 4 17.02 61.21 -41.32
CA ILE A 4 16.74 59.80 -41.62
C ILE A 4 15.69 59.33 -40.62
N THR A 5 14.48 59.13 -41.14
CA THR A 5 13.32 58.57 -40.44
C THR A 5 13.60 57.13 -40.02
N LYS A 6 13.52 56.85 -38.72
CA LYS A 6 13.60 55.49 -38.16
C LYS A 6 12.23 54.81 -38.33
N ILE A 7 12.17 53.77 -39.16
CA ILE A 7 11.02 52.87 -39.24
C ILE A 7 11.17 51.83 -38.14
N LEU A 8 10.27 51.89 -37.16
CA LEU A 8 10.11 50.91 -36.09
C LEU A 8 9.30 49.73 -36.65
N LEU A 9 9.96 48.58 -36.85
CA LEU A 9 9.33 47.35 -37.30
C LEU A 9 8.68 46.65 -36.11
N LEU A 10 7.35 46.65 -36.06
CA LEU A 10 6.54 45.96 -35.05
C LEU A 10 6.38 44.49 -35.50
N CYS A 11 7.17 43.57 -34.95
CA CYS A 11 7.02 42.13 -35.21
C CYS A 11 5.87 41.57 -34.35
N PHE A 12 4.74 41.28 -34.99
CA PHE A 12 3.66 40.45 -34.44
C PHE A 12 4.11 38.98 -34.49
N THR A 13 4.59 38.44 -33.38
CA THR A 13 4.84 37.01 -33.24
C THR A 13 3.55 36.31 -32.83
N ALA A 14 2.98 35.52 -33.73
CA ALA A 14 1.83 34.66 -33.44
C ALA A 14 2.23 33.53 -32.48
N THR A 15 1.58 33.48 -31.32
CA THR A 15 1.75 32.46 -30.29
C THR A 15 1.09 31.15 -30.73
N LEU A 16 1.87 30.10 -30.97
CA LEU A 16 1.37 28.72 -31.05
C LEU A 16 1.36 28.13 -29.64
N ILE A 17 0.23 28.23 -28.96
CA ILE A 17 -0.05 27.50 -27.73
C ILE A 17 -0.44 26.09 -28.17
N VAL A 18 0.50 25.15 -28.13
CA VAL A 18 0.15 23.73 -28.18
C VAL A 18 -0.55 23.37 -26.87
N ALA A 19 -1.88 23.30 -26.92
CA ALA A 19 -2.64 22.65 -25.88
C ALA A 19 -2.20 21.18 -25.84
N SER A 20 -1.39 20.83 -24.84
CA SER A 20 -1.16 19.44 -24.49
C SER A 20 -2.51 18.89 -24.05
N CYS A 21 -3.16 18.13 -24.93
CA CYS A 21 -4.27 17.28 -24.54
C CYS A 21 -3.74 16.33 -23.47
N LYS A 22 -4.00 16.65 -22.20
CA LYS A 22 -3.95 15.67 -21.14
C LYS A 22 -4.97 14.60 -21.55
N LYS A 23 -4.45 13.41 -21.82
CA LYS A 23 -5.29 12.22 -21.90
C LYS A 23 -5.87 12.10 -20.50
N ASP A 24 -7.15 12.43 -20.34
CA ASP A 24 -7.89 12.15 -19.11
C ASP A 24 -7.90 10.63 -18.97
N ASP A 25 -6.97 10.12 -18.17
CA ASP A 25 -6.84 8.72 -17.81
C ASP A 25 -7.97 8.44 -16.82
N ASN A 26 -9.19 8.23 -17.34
CA ASN A 26 -10.40 7.92 -16.57
C ASN A 26 -10.34 6.50 -15.97
N GLY A 27 -9.18 6.07 -15.48
CA GLY A 27 -9.06 4.85 -14.69
C GLY A 27 -9.56 5.08 -13.26
N PRO A 28 -9.95 4.03 -12.54
CA PRO A 28 -10.28 4.15 -11.13
C PRO A 28 -9.11 4.75 -10.34
N ASP A 29 -9.42 5.63 -9.39
CA ASP A 29 -8.43 6.18 -8.47
C ASP A 29 -7.74 5.03 -7.72
N LYS A 30 -6.45 4.84 -7.99
CA LYS A 30 -5.64 3.76 -7.40
C LYS A 30 -5.07 4.20 -6.05
N ILE A 31 -5.25 3.36 -5.02
CA ILE A 31 -4.57 3.52 -3.73
C ILE A 31 -3.31 2.64 -3.74
N ILE A 32 -2.17 3.26 -4.05
CA ILE A 32 -0.86 2.59 -4.04
C ILE A 32 -0.14 2.92 -2.73
N VAL A 33 0.29 1.89 -2.01
CA VAL A 33 0.94 1.99 -0.70
C VAL A 33 2.31 1.33 -0.77
N LYS A 34 3.30 1.95 -0.13
CA LYS A 34 4.65 1.40 0.02
C LYS A 34 5.05 1.36 1.48
N LEU A 35 5.40 0.18 1.98
CA LEU A 35 5.83 -0.05 3.36
C LEU A 35 7.24 -0.62 3.41
N GLY A 36 8.08 -0.05 4.26
CA GLY A 36 9.41 -0.54 4.56
C GLY A 36 9.38 -1.67 5.57
N ALA A 37 10.32 -2.62 5.47
CA ALA A 37 10.55 -3.60 6.52
C ALA A 37 11.22 -2.97 7.76
N GLN A 38 11.40 -3.73 8.83
CA GLN A 38 11.74 -3.24 10.18
C GLN A 38 13.03 -2.43 10.30
N SER A 39 13.96 -2.54 9.35
CA SER A 39 15.22 -1.79 9.31
C SER A 39 15.27 -0.76 8.19
N ASN A 40 14.15 -0.51 7.49
CA ASN A 40 14.09 0.51 6.45
C ASN A 40 14.04 1.92 7.08
N ALA A 41 15.09 2.69 6.88
CA ALA A 41 15.22 4.03 7.48
C ALA A 41 14.46 5.14 6.72
N THR A 42 13.87 4.83 5.56
CA THR A 42 13.32 5.84 4.63
C THR A 42 11.82 5.71 4.40
N ILE A 43 11.27 4.51 4.56
CA ILE A 43 9.87 4.19 4.33
C ILE A 43 9.30 3.63 5.62
N GLY A 44 8.19 4.19 6.10
CA GLY A 44 7.52 3.67 7.30
C GLY A 44 7.00 2.25 7.12
N SER A 45 6.89 1.51 8.22
CA SER A 45 6.51 0.08 8.20
C SER A 45 5.04 -0.16 8.50
N PHE A 46 4.28 0.86 8.86
CA PHE A 46 2.92 0.73 9.38
C PHE A 46 1.94 1.49 8.49
N TYR A 47 0.76 0.95 8.25
CA TYR A 47 -0.25 1.56 7.41
C TYR A 47 -1.58 1.67 8.15
N SER A 48 -2.17 2.86 8.10
CA SER A 48 -3.57 3.09 8.44
C SER A 48 -4.39 3.10 7.15
N LEU A 49 -5.31 2.15 7.02
CA LEU A 49 -6.20 2.06 5.86
C LEU A 49 -7.21 3.21 5.88
N GLY A 50 -7.78 3.49 7.07
CA GLY A 50 -8.79 4.53 7.26
C GLY A 50 -8.27 5.95 6.97
N GLU A 51 -7.03 6.23 7.31
CA GLU A 51 -6.39 7.52 7.03
C GLU A 51 -5.63 7.55 5.70
N ASN A 52 -5.48 6.39 5.05
CA ASN A 52 -4.63 6.20 3.88
C ASN A 52 -3.22 6.78 4.08
N LYS A 53 -2.54 6.37 5.17
CA LYS A 53 -1.26 6.96 5.58
C LYS A 53 -0.28 5.92 6.09
N VAL A 54 0.99 6.13 5.70
CA VAL A 54 2.13 5.34 6.15
C VAL A 54 2.78 6.01 7.36
N TYR A 55 3.11 5.21 8.36
CA TYR A 55 3.65 5.60 9.65
C TYR A 55 5.00 4.94 9.92
N THR A 56 5.91 5.67 10.57
CA THR A 56 7.09 5.07 11.21
C THR A 56 6.68 4.32 12.48
N GLN A 57 7.58 3.52 13.07
CA GLN A 57 7.25 2.79 14.30
C GLN A 57 6.85 3.71 15.46
N GLU A 58 7.55 4.83 15.64
CA GLU A 58 7.29 5.79 16.71
C GLU A 58 5.91 6.43 16.54
N LEU A 59 5.61 6.94 15.34
CA LEU A 59 4.33 7.57 15.08
C LEU A 59 3.18 6.55 15.10
N ALA A 60 3.42 5.31 14.67
CA ALA A 60 2.42 4.25 14.75
C ALA A 60 2.10 3.89 16.21
N ALA A 61 3.10 3.89 17.11
CA ALA A 61 2.90 3.68 18.53
C ALA A 61 2.10 4.79 19.22
N GLU A 62 2.04 5.99 18.64
CA GLU A 62 1.19 7.10 19.07
C GLU A 62 -0.24 7.03 18.50
N ASN A 63 -0.46 6.25 17.43
CA ASN A 63 -1.73 6.17 16.67
C ASN A 63 -2.23 4.71 16.55
N GLN A 64 -2.01 3.90 17.60
CA GLN A 64 -2.14 2.44 17.58
C GLN A 64 -3.50 1.93 17.08
N ASP A 65 -4.57 2.64 17.40
CA ASP A 65 -5.96 2.30 17.09
C ASP A 65 -6.33 2.46 15.61
N THR A 66 -5.48 3.13 14.84
CA THR A 66 -5.69 3.35 13.40
C THR A 66 -4.86 2.42 12.51
N ILE A 67 -3.93 1.64 13.09
CA ILE A 67 -2.95 0.86 12.32
C ILE A 67 -3.54 -0.50 11.95
N ASP A 68 -3.73 -0.71 10.65
CA ASP A 68 -4.29 -1.94 10.12
C ASP A 68 -3.21 -2.92 9.69
N PHE A 69 -2.19 -2.44 8.98
CA PHE A 69 -1.13 -3.26 8.41
C PHE A 69 0.25 -2.89 8.99
N LEU A 70 1.13 -3.87 9.02
CA LEU A 70 2.57 -3.67 9.19
C LEU A 70 3.34 -4.54 8.19
N CYS A 71 4.53 -4.09 7.79
CA CYS A 71 5.45 -4.82 6.92
C CYS A 71 6.69 -5.25 7.70
N PHE A 72 7.11 -6.50 7.54
CA PHE A 72 8.38 -6.96 8.07
C PHE A 72 9.04 -8.00 7.18
N TYR A 73 10.32 -8.25 7.43
CA TYR A 73 11.10 -9.32 6.83
C TYR A 73 11.60 -10.30 7.90
N GLU A 74 11.40 -11.61 7.69
CA GLU A 74 11.99 -12.66 8.52
C GLU A 74 12.41 -13.87 7.67
N HIS A 75 13.71 -14.13 7.60
CA HIS A 75 14.28 -15.30 6.93
C HIS A 75 15.38 -15.93 7.80
N ALA A 76 15.00 -16.91 8.61
CA ALA A 76 15.87 -17.67 9.50
C ALA A 76 15.68 -19.17 9.28
N GLU A 77 16.33 -19.66 8.21
CA GLU A 77 16.36 -21.06 7.80
C GLU A 77 16.82 -22.00 8.93
N PRO A 78 16.26 -23.22 9.03
CA PRO A 78 15.09 -23.76 8.30
C PRO A 78 13.74 -23.45 8.97
N ASN A 79 13.74 -22.69 10.07
CA ASN A 79 12.65 -22.73 11.05
C ASN A 79 11.64 -21.58 10.90
N ARG A 80 12.05 -20.43 10.34
CA ARG A 80 11.19 -19.23 10.22
C ARG A 80 11.43 -18.53 8.91
N ILE A 81 10.60 -18.85 7.92
CA ILE A 81 10.65 -18.28 6.59
C ILE A 81 9.33 -17.56 6.35
N ASN A 82 9.36 -16.23 6.45
CA ASN A 82 8.24 -15.39 6.06
C ASN A 82 8.65 -14.46 4.91
N ASP A 83 9.94 -14.12 4.77
CA ASP A 83 10.41 -13.07 3.84
C ASP A 83 9.61 -11.78 4.05
N ILE A 84 9.58 -10.89 3.05
CA ILE A 84 8.70 -9.71 3.11
C ILE A 84 7.25 -10.18 3.28
N THR A 85 6.63 -9.66 4.34
CA THR A 85 5.34 -10.10 4.84
C THR A 85 4.52 -8.90 5.28
N LEU A 86 3.24 -8.90 4.91
CA LEU A 86 2.24 -8.04 5.51
C LEU A 86 1.56 -8.78 6.67
N ALA A 87 1.38 -8.10 7.79
CA ALA A 87 0.62 -8.57 8.93
C ALA A 87 -0.11 -7.38 9.57
N SER A 88 -0.55 -7.52 10.81
CA SER A 88 -1.19 -6.46 11.61
C SER A 88 -0.67 -6.47 13.05
N PRO A 89 -0.84 -5.39 13.82
CA PRO A 89 -0.46 -5.39 15.25
C PRO A 89 -1.08 -6.56 16.03
N GLY A 90 -2.34 -6.89 15.75
CA GLY A 90 -3.08 -8.02 16.34
C GLY A 90 -2.54 -9.40 15.95
N ALA A 91 -1.68 -9.50 14.95
CA ALA A 91 -0.97 -10.74 14.63
C ALA A 91 0.09 -11.11 15.69
N THR A 92 0.43 -10.17 16.59
CA THR A 92 1.36 -10.38 17.72
C THR A 92 2.74 -10.88 17.24
N ILE A 93 3.31 -10.16 16.27
CA ILE A 93 4.66 -10.45 15.76
C ILE A 93 5.68 -10.02 16.82
N THR A 94 6.57 -10.93 17.23
CA THR A 94 7.55 -10.70 18.30
C THR A 94 8.99 -10.86 17.79
N GLY A 95 9.92 -10.08 18.34
CA GLY A 95 11.36 -10.22 18.06
C GLY A 95 11.79 -9.74 16.67
N ILE A 96 10.95 -8.93 16.01
CA ILE A 96 11.21 -8.36 14.67
C ILE A 96 11.41 -6.85 14.80
N PHE A 97 10.38 -6.16 15.30
CA PHE A 97 10.49 -4.79 15.78
C PHE A 97 11.06 -4.79 17.20
N THR A 98 11.75 -3.72 17.58
CA THR A 98 12.42 -3.62 18.89
C THR A 98 12.24 -2.24 19.50
N GLY A 99 12.54 -2.10 20.79
CA GLY A 99 12.43 -0.84 21.53
C GLY A 99 11.08 -0.66 22.23
N THR A 100 10.90 0.47 22.93
CA THR A 100 9.70 0.72 23.74
C THR A 100 8.43 0.89 22.91
N THR A 101 8.58 1.24 21.63
CA THR A 101 7.49 1.45 20.66
C THR A 101 7.16 0.20 19.84
N GLU A 102 7.73 -0.97 20.16
CA GLU A 102 7.46 -2.21 19.41
C GLU A 102 5.97 -2.58 19.42
N PRO A 103 5.38 -3.10 18.32
CA PRO A 103 3.95 -3.40 18.26
C PRO A 103 3.43 -4.36 19.32
N ASN A 104 4.29 -5.22 19.86
CA ASN A 104 3.89 -6.16 20.90
C ASN A 104 3.60 -5.47 22.26
N SER A 105 4.23 -4.31 22.52
CA SER A 105 4.03 -3.50 23.74
C SER A 105 2.76 -2.63 23.68
N TRP A 106 2.14 -2.51 22.51
CA TRP A 106 0.96 -1.67 22.31
C TRP A 106 -0.25 -2.17 23.11
N THR A 107 -1.04 -1.21 23.61
CA THR A 107 -2.29 -1.48 24.33
C THR A 107 -3.43 -1.79 23.38
N THR A 108 -3.43 -1.18 22.19
CA THR A 108 -4.41 -1.45 21.12
C THR A 108 -3.71 -2.18 19.98
N LYS A 109 -4.27 -3.31 19.55
CA LYS A 109 -3.68 -4.17 18.51
C LYS A 109 -4.76 -4.67 17.55
N ASN A 110 -5.01 -3.88 16.51
CA ASN A 110 -5.98 -4.21 15.48
C ASN A 110 -5.54 -5.47 14.71
N LEU A 111 -6.46 -6.42 14.55
CA LEU A 111 -6.20 -7.64 13.80
C LEU A 111 -6.79 -7.53 12.40
N THR A 112 -5.92 -7.44 11.41
CA THR A 112 -6.24 -7.70 10.00
C THR A 112 -5.88 -9.14 9.67
N LYS A 113 -6.80 -9.83 8.99
CA LYS A 113 -6.61 -11.16 8.44
C LYS A 113 -6.36 -11.10 6.94
N PHE A 114 -5.55 -12.02 6.44
CA PHE A 114 -5.16 -12.15 5.03
C PHE A 114 -5.27 -13.59 4.57
N GLN A 115 -5.78 -13.80 3.38
CA GLN A 115 -5.87 -15.12 2.76
C GLN A 115 -5.86 -14.99 1.24
N ASP A 116 -5.63 -16.11 0.57
CA ASP A 116 -5.90 -16.18 -0.86
C ASP A 116 -7.38 -15.84 -1.12
N PRO A 117 -7.68 -15.16 -2.24
CA PRO A 117 -9.06 -14.89 -2.64
C PRO A 117 -9.88 -16.18 -2.69
N SER A 118 -11.08 -16.17 -2.10
CA SER A 118 -12.01 -17.31 -2.06
C SER A 118 -12.45 -17.76 -3.46
N THR A 119 -12.43 -16.83 -4.40
CA THR A 119 -12.63 -17.02 -5.83
C THR A 119 -11.38 -16.50 -6.52
N GLU A 120 -10.85 -17.27 -7.47
CA GLU A 120 -9.69 -16.85 -8.26
C GLU A 120 -9.94 -15.51 -8.95
N ILE A 121 -8.93 -14.64 -8.94
CA ILE A 121 -8.95 -13.34 -9.59
C ILE A 121 -7.59 -13.11 -10.24
N THR A 122 -7.62 -12.71 -11.51
CA THR A 122 -6.44 -12.35 -12.28
C THR A 122 -6.00 -10.91 -12.00
N ILE A 123 -4.78 -10.54 -12.41
CA ILE A 123 -4.29 -9.17 -12.30
C ILE A 123 -5.16 -8.21 -13.13
N GLU A 124 -5.57 -8.64 -14.31
CA GLU A 124 -6.41 -7.89 -15.22
C GLU A 124 -7.80 -7.65 -14.63
N GLU A 125 -8.41 -8.67 -14.03
CA GLU A 125 -9.69 -8.53 -13.32
C GLU A 125 -9.55 -7.62 -12.10
N PHE A 126 -8.49 -7.78 -11.31
CA PHE A 126 -8.21 -6.87 -10.21
C PHE A 126 -8.09 -5.43 -10.71
N ASP A 127 -7.36 -5.17 -11.80
CA ASP A 127 -7.16 -3.82 -12.33
C ASP A 127 -8.46 -3.16 -12.81
N LEU A 128 -9.44 -3.96 -13.26
CA LEU A 128 -10.76 -3.50 -13.68
C LEU A 128 -11.73 -3.20 -12.53
N LEU A 129 -11.49 -3.73 -11.32
CA LEU A 129 -12.34 -3.44 -10.17
C LEU A 129 -12.28 -1.95 -9.78
N ASP A 130 -13.41 -1.34 -9.48
CA ASP A 130 -13.44 -0.01 -8.91
C ASP A 130 -13.24 -0.06 -7.39
N GLN A 131 -12.77 1.05 -6.81
CA GLN A 131 -12.84 1.22 -5.36
C GLN A 131 -14.33 1.16 -4.91
N ASN A 132 -14.62 0.50 -3.79
CA ASN A 132 -15.97 0.22 -3.30
C ASN A 132 -16.84 -0.68 -4.18
N ASP A 133 -16.25 -1.41 -5.14
CA ASP A 133 -16.98 -2.44 -5.88
C ASP A 133 -17.60 -3.46 -4.89
N ALA A 134 -18.90 -3.73 -5.07
CA ALA A 134 -19.66 -4.59 -4.17
C ALA A 134 -19.19 -6.05 -4.16
N THR A 135 -18.47 -6.48 -5.21
CA THR A 135 -17.92 -7.83 -5.33
C THR A 135 -16.70 -8.07 -4.43
N ILE A 136 -16.02 -7.01 -3.97
CA ILE A 136 -14.79 -7.10 -3.15
C ILE A 136 -15.01 -7.97 -1.91
N ASP A 137 -16.13 -7.80 -1.20
CA ASP A 137 -16.43 -8.54 0.03
C ASP A 137 -16.51 -10.07 -0.20
N SER A 138 -16.87 -10.49 -1.41
CA SER A 138 -17.06 -11.91 -1.73
C SER A 138 -15.75 -12.69 -1.81
N TYR A 139 -14.62 -12.01 -2.04
CA TYR A 139 -13.30 -12.64 -2.13
C TYR A 139 -12.74 -13.07 -0.76
N PHE A 140 -13.32 -12.63 0.35
CA PHE A 140 -12.88 -13.06 1.68
C PHE A 140 -13.78 -14.20 2.22
N ASP A 141 -13.17 -15.35 2.47
CA ASP A 141 -13.85 -16.49 3.09
C ASP A 141 -13.91 -16.34 4.62
N ASN A 142 -15.09 -15.99 5.13
CA ASN A 142 -15.32 -15.83 6.57
C ASN A 142 -15.28 -17.16 7.35
N THR A 143 -15.22 -18.31 6.68
CA THR A 143 -15.10 -19.63 7.32
C THR A 143 -13.66 -19.99 7.69
N VAL A 144 -12.65 -19.26 7.17
CA VAL A 144 -11.24 -19.48 7.51
C VAL A 144 -10.93 -18.90 8.90
N THR A 145 -10.78 -19.79 9.88
CA THR A 145 -10.59 -19.42 11.30
C THR A 145 -9.13 -19.43 11.77
N GLY A 146 -8.18 -19.88 10.96
CA GLY A 146 -6.78 -20.01 11.35
C GLY A 146 -5.79 -19.84 10.19
N GLY A 147 -4.51 -19.61 10.50
CA GLY A 147 -3.44 -19.48 9.50
C GLY A 147 -3.43 -18.17 8.71
N ASN A 148 -4.44 -17.31 8.86
CA ASN A 148 -4.67 -16.12 8.04
C ASN A 148 -4.26 -14.80 8.70
N LYS A 149 -3.21 -14.80 9.54
CA LYS A 149 -2.73 -13.58 10.23
C LYS A 149 -1.61 -12.84 9.49
N LYS A 150 -1.14 -13.40 8.37
CA LYS A 150 0.00 -12.90 7.59
C LYS A 150 -0.24 -13.19 6.11
N ALA A 151 0.13 -12.26 5.24
CA ALA A 151 0.41 -12.49 3.83
C ALA A 151 1.93 -12.51 3.67
N LYS A 152 2.51 -13.70 3.54
CA LYS A 152 3.97 -13.94 3.63
C LYS A 152 4.54 -14.39 2.28
N LEU A 153 5.86 -14.40 2.16
CA LEU A 153 6.59 -14.79 0.96
C LEU A 153 6.19 -13.93 -0.25
N LEU A 154 5.93 -12.64 -0.01
CA LEU A 154 5.31 -11.78 -1.01
C LEU A 154 6.22 -11.63 -2.24
N THR A 155 5.60 -11.74 -3.41
CA THR A 155 6.20 -11.50 -4.72
C THR A 155 5.28 -10.63 -5.57
N ALA A 156 5.85 -9.97 -6.58
CA ALA A 156 5.06 -9.14 -7.49
C ALA A 156 4.00 -9.98 -8.22
N GLY A 157 2.76 -9.48 -8.25
CA GLY A 157 1.61 -10.17 -8.83
C GLY A 157 0.76 -10.94 -7.84
N ASP A 158 1.22 -11.19 -6.61
CA ASP A 158 0.40 -11.82 -5.59
C ASP A 158 -0.85 -10.98 -5.28
N ILE A 159 -2.01 -11.63 -5.16
CA ILE A 159 -3.27 -11.01 -4.76
C ILE A 159 -3.77 -11.69 -3.49
N TYR A 160 -4.10 -10.90 -2.46
CA TYR A 160 -4.69 -11.38 -1.22
C TYR A 160 -6.02 -10.69 -0.93
N ALA A 161 -6.98 -11.44 -0.43
CA ALA A 161 -8.14 -10.88 0.25
C ALA A 161 -7.79 -10.59 1.70
N PHE A 162 -8.28 -9.47 2.22
CA PHE A 162 -8.09 -9.09 3.61
C PHE A 162 -9.39 -8.65 4.27
N LYS A 163 -9.40 -8.75 5.61
CA LYS A 163 -10.46 -8.23 6.47
C LYS A 163 -9.86 -7.56 7.70
N THR A 164 -10.15 -6.28 7.91
CA THR A 164 -9.69 -5.52 9.10
C THR A 164 -10.55 -5.85 10.34
N CYS A 165 -10.12 -5.37 11.52
CA CYS A 165 -10.91 -5.52 12.75
C CYS A 165 -12.26 -4.78 12.71
N ASP A 166 -12.35 -3.74 11.88
CA ASP A 166 -13.56 -2.94 11.67
C ASP A 166 -14.50 -3.55 10.63
N ASN A 167 -14.24 -4.79 10.20
CA ASN A 167 -14.98 -5.50 9.14
C ASN A 167 -14.92 -4.81 7.77
N ILE A 168 -13.85 -4.07 7.48
CA ILE A 168 -13.57 -3.62 6.12
C ILE A 168 -12.99 -4.80 5.35
N TYR A 169 -13.62 -5.12 4.22
CA TYR A 169 -13.16 -6.14 3.29
C TYR A 169 -12.42 -5.49 2.14
N GLY A 170 -11.33 -6.14 1.70
CA GLY A 170 -10.54 -5.63 0.60
C GLY A 170 -9.72 -6.68 -0.11
N LEU A 171 -9.17 -6.27 -1.24
CA LEU A 171 -8.14 -6.97 -2.00
C LEU A 171 -6.89 -6.11 -2.00
N LEU A 172 -5.73 -6.75 -1.90
CA LEU A 172 -4.44 -6.13 -2.18
C LEU A 172 -3.76 -6.88 -3.32
N LYS A 173 -3.09 -6.14 -4.21
CA LYS A 173 -2.22 -6.70 -5.25
C LYS A 173 -0.80 -6.19 -5.04
N VAL A 174 0.15 -7.10 -4.92
CA VAL A 174 1.56 -6.76 -4.77
C VAL A 174 2.11 -6.27 -6.11
N ILE A 175 2.69 -5.06 -6.11
CA ILE A 175 3.30 -4.43 -7.28
C ILE A 175 4.79 -4.75 -7.33
N SER A 176 5.50 -4.57 -6.22
CA SER A 176 6.94 -4.82 -6.14
C SER A 176 7.39 -5.14 -4.72
N VAL A 177 8.47 -5.90 -4.61
CA VAL A 177 9.04 -6.35 -3.33
C VAL A 177 10.55 -6.22 -3.36
N GLY A 178 11.11 -5.52 -2.38
CA GLY A 178 12.52 -5.59 -2.05
C GLY A 178 12.70 -6.50 -0.85
N GLN A 179 13.28 -7.67 -1.03
CA GLN A 179 13.64 -8.56 0.09
C GLN A 179 14.76 -7.92 0.92
N ASN A 180 14.91 -8.35 2.19
CA ASN A 180 15.84 -7.90 3.25
C ASN A 180 15.18 -7.12 4.41
N PRO A 181 15.82 -7.05 5.59
CA PRO A 181 15.33 -6.27 6.73
C PRO A 181 15.14 -4.76 6.45
N ASP A 182 15.92 -4.19 5.53
CA ASP A 182 15.81 -2.81 5.04
C ASP A 182 14.96 -2.70 3.76
N GLY A 183 14.35 -3.80 3.35
CA GLY A 183 13.53 -3.94 2.15
C GLY A 183 12.16 -3.25 2.24
N TYR A 184 11.26 -3.62 1.35
CA TYR A 184 9.92 -3.02 1.23
C TYR A 184 8.93 -3.92 0.48
N VAL A 185 7.64 -3.58 0.61
CA VAL A 185 6.56 -4.01 -0.28
C VAL A 185 5.82 -2.78 -0.81
N GLU A 186 5.50 -2.78 -2.09
CA GLU A 186 4.60 -1.83 -2.74
C GLU A 186 3.39 -2.60 -3.27
N PHE A 187 2.19 -2.11 -3.00
CA PHE A 187 0.94 -2.80 -3.34
C PHE A 187 -0.18 -1.80 -3.64
N GLU A 188 -1.13 -2.24 -4.46
CA GLU A 188 -2.39 -1.54 -4.68
C GLU A 188 -3.46 -2.14 -3.76
N VAL A 189 -4.28 -1.31 -3.12
CA VAL A 189 -5.44 -1.76 -2.34
C VAL A 189 -6.74 -1.30 -2.96
N LYS A 190 -7.73 -2.19 -2.93
CA LYS A 190 -9.14 -1.91 -3.23
C LYS A 190 -9.98 -2.44 -2.09
N TYR A 191 -10.89 -1.63 -1.59
CA TYR A 191 -11.75 -2.02 -0.47
C TYR A 191 -13.12 -1.35 -0.56
N LYS A 192 -14.05 -1.88 0.21
CA LYS A 192 -15.38 -1.30 0.34
C LYS A 192 -15.51 -0.60 1.68
N LYS A 193 -15.82 0.70 1.64
CA LYS A 193 -16.14 1.50 2.82
C LYS A 193 -17.52 1.18 3.38
#